data_AF-A0A143CDA2-F1
#
_entry.id   AF-A0A143CDA2-F1
#
_cell.length_a   1.000
_cell.length_b   1.000
_cell.length_c   1.000
_cell.angle_alpha   90.00
_cell.angle_beta   90.00
_cell.angle_gamma   90.00
#
_symmetry.space_group_name_H-M   'P 1'
#
loop_
_entity.id
_entity.type
_entity.pdbx_description
1 polymer ?
#
loop_
_entity_poly.entity_id
_entity_poly.type
_entity_poly.pdbx_seq_one_letter_code
_entity_poly.pdbx_strand_id
1 'polypeptide(L)'
;MTRIPRRYLIHEITVEPYGGESSTGTLYGPPAPVRCLLDEQTRAVRTPGGEQVTSTSTAYADLDTEAPALSRVTLPGGRTTTVIQTKRRDGRGLGTPNHLEIQLE
;
A
#
# COMPACT_ATOMS: atom_id res chain seq x y z
N MET A 1 -19.34 8.78 -2.28
CA MET A 1 -18.57 7.51 -2.45
C MET A 1 -18.41 6.88 -1.08
N THR A 2 -18.76 5.60 -0.93
CA THR A 2 -18.64 4.89 0.36
C THR A 2 -17.18 4.50 0.56
N ARG A 3 -16.60 4.76 1.74
CA ARG A 3 -15.23 4.34 2.12
C ARG A 3 -15.32 3.15 3.07
N ILE A 4 -14.20 2.43 3.26
CA ILE A 4 -14.11 1.50 4.40
C ILE A 4 -14.36 2.29 5.69
N PRO A 5 -15.32 1.88 6.55
CA PRO A 5 -15.54 2.56 7.82
C PRO A 5 -14.26 2.58 8.66
N ARG A 6 -13.88 3.77 9.16
CA ARG A 6 -12.61 3.99 9.89
C ARG A 6 -12.39 3.05 11.08
N ARG A 7 -13.47 2.54 11.69
CA ARG A 7 -13.40 1.55 12.79
C ARG A 7 -12.76 0.22 12.38
N TYR A 8 -12.73 -0.12 11.08
CA TYR A 8 -12.07 -1.32 10.58
C TYR A 8 -10.60 -1.07 10.21
N LEU A 9 -10.16 0.18 10.12
CA LEU A 9 -8.76 0.56 9.86
C LEU A 9 -7.99 0.66 11.19
N ILE A 10 -7.73 -0.50 11.78
CA ILE A 10 -7.19 -0.65 13.13
C ILE A 10 -5.66 -0.54 13.20
N HIS A 11 -4.97 -0.60 12.05
CA HIS A 11 -3.52 -0.50 11.96
C HIS A 11 -3.10 0.87 11.44
N GLU A 12 -1.84 1.22 11.69
CA GLU A 12 -1.19 2.39 11.12
C GLU A 12 0.18 1.96 10.55
N ILE A 13 0.39 2.25 9.26
CA ILE A 13 1.69 2.09 8.60
C ILE A 13 2.25 3.46 8.28
N THR A 14 3.56 3.57 8.13
CA THR A 14 4.19 4.79 7.59
C THR A 14 4.58 4.53 6.15
N VAL A 15 4.12 5.37 5.23
CA VAL A 15 4.46 5.30 3.81
C VAL A 15 5.38 6.47 3.47
N GLU A 16 6.53 6.17 2.89
CA GLU A 16 7.43 7.12 2.26
C GLU A 16 7.30 6.94 0.75
N PRO A 17 6.54 7.81 0.04
CA PRO A 17 6.24 7.62 -1.38
C PRO A 17 7.50 7.62 -2.24
N TYR A 18 7.60 6.68 -3.18
CA TYR A 18 8.73 6.65 -4.11
C TYR A 18 8.78 7.91 -4.98
N GLY A 19 9.90 8.63 -4.96
CA GLY A 19 10.14 9.87 -5.68
C GLY A 19 11.04 9.73 -6.92
N GLY A 20 11.54 8.53 -7.22
CA GLY A 20 12.46 8.26 -8.32
C GLY A 20 13.85 7.81 -7.85
N GLU A 21 14.78 7.73 -8.79
CA GLU A 21 16.18 7.44 -8.52
C GLU A 21 17.05 8.69 -8.58
N SER A 22 18.10 8.72 -7.75
CA SER A 22 19.20 9.68 -7.83
C SER A 22 20.53 8.96 -8.08
N SER A 23 21.59 9.71 -8.35
CA SER A 23 22.95 9.17 -8.50
C SER A 23 23.47 8.47 -7.24
N THR A 24 22.85 8.73 -6.08
CA THR A 24 23.23 8.16 -4.77
C THR A 24 22.23 7.13 -4.25
N GLY A 25 21.18 6.82 -5.01
CA GLY A 25 20.16 5.83 -4.65
C GLY A 25 18.73 6.38 -4.69
N THR A 26 17.78 5.58 -4.21
CA THR A 26 16.36 5.86 -4.28
C THR A 26 15.96 7.08 -3.43
N LEU A 27 15.17 7.97 -4.04
CA LEU A 27 14.57 9.11 -3.38
C LEU A 27 13.17 8.73 -2.87
N TYR A 28 12.89 9.11 -1.64
CA TYR A 28 11.56 8.98 -1.05
C TYR A 28 11.03 10.35 -0.63
N GLY A 29 9.71 10.50 -0.74
CA GLY A 29 8.96 11.63 -0.22
C GLY A 29 8.87 11.59 1.31
N PRO A 30 8.24 12.62 1.92
CA PRO A 30 8.08 12.69 3.36
C PRO A 30 7.27 11.49 3.91
N PRO A 31 7.62 10.96 5.10
CA PRO A 31 6.87 9.89 5.72
C PRO A 31 5.46 10.34 6.09
N ALA A 32 4.45 9.59 5.63
CA ALA A 32 3.05 9.85 5.88
C ALA A 32 2.42 8.68 6.66
N PRO A 33 1.81 8.91 7.84
CA PRO A 33 1.07 7.87 8.54
C PRO A 33 -0.24 7.57 7.79
N VAL A 34 -0.48 6.28 7.55
CA VAL A 34 -1.64 5.79 6.81
C VAL A 34 -2.38 4.79 7.69
N ARG A 35 -3.64 5.09 8.01
CA ARG A 35 -4.54 4.13 8.66
C ARG A 35 -5.00 3.09 7.67
N CYS A 36 -4.86 1.83 8.03
CA CYS A 36 -5.22 0.71 7.17
C CYS A 36 -5.75 -0.48 7.97
N LEU A 37 -6.32 -1.45 7.26
CA LEU A 37 -6.38 -2.82 7.72
C LEU A 37 -5.19 -3.56 7.09
N LEU A 38 -4.24 -4.01 7.91
CA LEU A 38 -3.10 -4.80 7.47
C LEU A 38 -3.45 -6.28 7.59
N ASP A 39 -3.25 -7.01 6.50
CA ASP A 39 -3.43 -8.45 6.39
C ASP A 39 -2.07 -9.09 6.08
N GLU A 40 -1.46 -9.75 7.07
CA GLU A 40 -0.14 -10.36 6.96
C GLU A 40 -0.26 -11.82 6.49
N GLN A 41 -0.60 -11.97 5.21
CA GLN A 41 -0.69 -13.26 4.53
C GLN A 41 0.25 -13.33 3.32
N THR A 42 1.07 -14.38 3.27
CA THR A 42 1.96 -14.67 2.14
C THR A 42 1.19 -15.18 0.93
N ARG A 43 1.38 -14.55 -0.24
CA ARG A 43 0.74 -14.91 -1.52
C ARG A 43 1.62 -14.57 -2.72
N ALA A 44 1.52 -15.35 -3.80
CA ALA A 44 2.16 -15.00 -5.07
C ALA A 44 1.34 -13.90 -5.79
N VAL A 45 1.99 -12.80 -6.16
CA VAL A 45 1.39 -11.70 -6.92
C VAL A 45 2.19 -11.42 -8.19
N ARG A 46 1.53 -10.79 -9.17
CA ARG A 46 2.19 -10.37 -10.40
C ARG A 46 2.55 -8.89 -10.34
N THR A 47 3.80 -8.55 -10.62
CA THR A 47 4.25 -7.15 -10.73
C THR A 47 3.68 -6.51 -12.00
N PRO A 48 3.69 -5.16 -12.09
CA PRO A 48 3.34 -4.47 -13.33
C PRO A 48 4.20 -4.90 -14.54
N GLY A 49 5.47 -5.28 -14.30
CA GLY A 49 6.38 -5.82 -15.32
C GLY A 49 6.08 -7.26 -15.76
N GLY A 50 5.11 -7.91 -15.12
CA GLY A 50 4.66 -9.27 -15.49
C GLY A 50 5.37 -10.41 -14.74
N GLU A 51 6.32 -10.10 -13.88
CA GLU A 51 7.04 -11.06 -13.03
C GLU A 51 6.17 -11.53 -11.87
N GLN A 52 6.40 -12.76 -11.40
CA GLN A 52 5.74 -13.29 -10.21
C GLN A 52 6.64 -13.04 -8.99
N VAL A 53 6.12 -12.33 -8.00
CA VAL A 53 6.82 -12.04 -6.75
C VAL A 53 5.96 -12.47 -5.56
N THR A 54 6.62 -12.71 -4.43
CA THR A 54 5.93 -13.03 -3.18
C THR A 54 5.53 -11.73 -2.49
N SER A 55 4.26 -11.60 -2.13
CA SER A 55 3.75 -10.57 -1.25
C SER A 55 3.53 -11.18 0.12
N THR A 56 4.20 -10.70 1.16
CA THR A 56 4.03 -11.19 2.54
C THR A 56 2.91 -10.48 3.30
N SER A 57 2.42 -9.34 2.79
CA SER A 57 1.32 -8.61 3.43
C SER A 57 0.56 -7.70 2.46
N THR A 58 -0.65 -7.30 2.84
CA THR A 58 -1.51 -6.39 2.07
C THR A 58 -2.17 -5.38 3.00
N ALA A 59 -2.07 -4.10 2.66
CA ALA A 59 -2.75 -3.03 3.38
C ALA A 59 -3.97 -2.54 2.60
N TYR A 60 -5.13 -2.55 3.24
CA TYR A 60 -6.35 -1.91 2.73
C TYR A 60 -6.46 -0.52 3.35
N ALA A 61 -6.21 0.49 2.54
CA ALA A 61 -6.12 1.88 2.96
C ALA A 61 -7.19 2.73 2.28
N ASP A 62 -7.18 4.01 2.60
CA ASP A 62 -8.05 4.96 1.94
C ASP A 62 -7.77 5.02 0.42
N LEU A 63 -8.81 5.27 -0.38
CA LEU A 63 -8.71 5.37 -1.83
C LEU A 63 -7.77 6.50 -2.30
N ASP A 64 -7.62 7.53 -1.48
CA ASP A 64 -6.77 8.70 -1.76
C ASP A 64 -5.34 8.54 -1.21
N THR A 65 -4.99 7.39 -0.63
CA THR A 65 -3.63 7.13 -0.13
C THR A 65 -2.62 7.13 -1.29
N GLU A 66 -1.52 7.85 -1.11
CA GLU A 66 -0.39 7.85 -2.04
C GLU A 66 0.64 6.79 -1.64
N ALA A 67 0.73 5.73 -2.45
CA ALA A 67 1.68 4.65 -2.26
C ALA A 67 2.07 4.06 -3.63
N PRO A 68 2.79 4.79 -4.50
CA PRO A 68 3.23 4.23 -5.78
C PRO A 68 4.12 2.99 -5.58
N ALA A 69 4.30 2.18 -6.63
CA ALA A 69 5.24 1.07 -6.59
C ALA A 69 6.64 1.55 -6.15
N LEU A 70 7.38 0.68 -5.46
CA LEU A 70 8.69 0.94 -4.85
C LEU A 70 8.66 1.89 -3.64
N SER A 71 7.50 2.40 -3.22
CA SER A 71 7.41 3.20 -1.99
C SER A 71 7.86 2.37 -0.80
N ARG A 72 8.56 3.00 0.14
CA ARG A 72 9.01 2.35 1.36
C ARG A 72 7.88 2.41 2.39
N VAL A 73 7.64 1.29 3.06
CA VAL A 73 6.57 1.16 4.04
C VAL A 73 7.13 0.61 5.34
N THR A 74 6.86 1.30 6.44
CA THR A 74 7.16 0.82 7.79
C THR A 74 5.87 0.29 8.42
N LEU A 75 5.89 -0.97 8.84
CA LEU A 75 4.77 -1.69 9.46
C LEU A 75 4.67 -1.40 10.97
N PRO A 76 3.55 -1.72 11.66
CA PRO A 76 3.37 -1.43 13.09
C PRO A 76 4.46 -2.04 13.99
N GLY A 77 5.11 -3.13 13.57
CA GLY A 77 6.23 -3.76 14.27
C GLY A 77 7.63 -3.17 13.96
N GLY A 78 7.70 -2.06 13.22
CA GLY A 78 8.96 -1.42 12.81
C GLY A 78 9.67 -2.08 11.62
N ARG A 79 9.19 -3.24 11.14
CA ARG A 79 9.66 -3.87 9.90
C ARG A 79 9.41 -2.95 8.71
N THR A 80 10.42 -2.75 7.88
CA THR A 80 10.30 -2.04 6.61
C THR A 80 10.13 -3.01 5.44
N THR A 81 9.24 -2.70 4.51
CA THR A 81 8.99 -3.41 3.26
C THR A 81 8.80 -2.40 2.12
N THR A 82 8.61 -2.88 0.89
CA THR A 82 8.36 -2.05 -0.29
C THR A 82 6.99 -2.34 -0.89
N VAL A 83 6.43 -1.34 -1.56
CA VAL A 83 5.19 -1.51 -2.34
C VAL A 83 5.51 -2.22 -3.65
N ILE A 84 4.93 -3.40 -3.86
CA ILE A 84 4.98 -4.11 -5.14
C ILE A 84 4.08 -3.40 -6.16
N GLN A 85 2.82 -3.18 -5.79
CA GLN A 85 1.84 -2.47 -6.60
C GLN A 85 0.65 -2.01 -5.77
N THR A 86 -0.08 -1.02 -6.27
CA THR A 86 -1.36 -0.60 -5.74
C THR A 86 -2.48 -0.88 -6.71
N LYS A 87 -3.62 -1.31 -6.18
CA LYS A 87 -4.84 -1.58 -6.94
C LYS A 87 -5.95 -0.69 -6.41
N ARG A 88 -6.38 0.24 -7.24
CA ARG A 88 -7.52 1.10 -6.95
C ARG A 88 -8.81 0.27 -7.00
N ARG A 89 -9.45 0.05 -5.85
CA ARG A 89 -10.75 -0.61 -5.74
C ARG A 89 -11.83 0.46 -5.65
N ASP A 90 -12.18 1.02 -6.80
CA ASP A 90 -13.26 2.00 -6.94
C ASP A 90 -14.50 1.30 -7.53
N GLY A 91 -15.54 1.16 -6.71
CA GLY A 91 -16.81 0.55 -7.07
C GLY A 91 -17.66 1.38 -8.04
N ARG A 92 -17.21 2.58 -8.46
CA ARG A 92 -17.86 3.40 -9.51
C ARG A 92 -19.37 3.58 -9.33
N GLY A 93 -19.84 3.73 -8.09
CA GLY A 93 -21.25 3.94 -7.77
C GLY A 93 -22.04 2.70 -7.34
N LEU A 94 -21.42 1.51 -7.28
CA LEU A 94 -22.06 0.26 -6.80
C LEU A 94 -22.39 0.23 -5.30
N GLY A 95 -22.18 1.34 -4.57
CA GLY A 95 -22.41 1.41 -3.12
C GLY A 95 -21.41 0.63 -2.26
N THR A 96 -20.44 -0.06 -2.88
CA THR A 96 -19.39 -0.79 -2.16
C THR A 96 -18.37 0.16 -1.52
N PRO A 97 -17.68 -0.28 -0.45
CA PRO A 97 -16.58 0.49 0.12
C PRO A 97 -15.40 0.61 -0.85
N ASN A 98 -15.12 1.82 -1.29
CA ASN A 98 -13.95 2.15 -2.08
C ASN A 98 -12.71 2.20 -1.18
N HIS A 99 -11.60 1.69 -1.70
CA HIS A 99 -10.33 1.63 -0.99
C HIS A 99 -9.16 1.41 -1.95
N LEU A 100 -7.95 1.60 -1.43
CA LEU A 100 -6.72 1.22 -2.11
C LEU A 100 -6.23 -0.10 -1.51
N GLU A 101 -5.96 -1.09 -2.37
CA GLU A 101 -5.24 -2.30 -1.98
C GLU A 101 -3.76 -2.09 -2.29
N ILE A 102 -2.91 -2.13 -1.26
CA ILE A 102 -1.47 -1.94 -1.34
C ILE A 102 -0.82 -3.30 -1.09
N GLN A 103 -0.16 -3.86 -2.12
CA GLN A 103 0.52 -5.15 -2.02
C GLN A 103 1.97 -4.91 -1.63
N LEU A 104 2.41 -5.54 -0.55
CA LEU A 104 3.73 -5.34 0.05
C LEU A 104 4.55 -6.61 -0.09
N GLU A 105 5.86 -6.45 -0.25
CA GLU A 105 6.85 -7.54 -0.30
C GLU A 105 6.96 -8.27 1.04
#